data_AF-A0A7Y1QPR4-F1
#
_entry.id   AF-A0A7Y1QPR4-F1
#
_cell.length_a   1.000
_cell.length_b   1.000
_cell.length_c   1.000
_cell.angle_alpha   90.00
_cell.angle_beta   90.00
_cell.angle_gamma   90.00
#
_symmetry.space_group_name_H-M   'P 1'
#
loop_
_entity.id
_entity.type
_entity.pdbx_description
1 polymer ?
#
loop_
_entity_poly.entity_id
_entity_poly.type
_entity_poly.pdbx_seq_one_letter_code
_entity_poly.pdbx_strand_id
1 'polypeptide(L)'
;MSEEQKKVHKFSTTMDDFVRFLVAKTDDSKCPGCGSKSWTVIGSDETQMAYRMVTPMRDGPTPTYLNFFGIYCNECGFVRQHVARKVKQWVDENPVQEQLELEEISDDDLE
;
A
#
# COMPACT_ATOMS: atom_id res chain seq x y z
N MET A 1 30.31 -3.78 13.16
CA MET A 1 29.43 -3.46 12.03
C MET A 1 28.01 -3.45 12.59
N SER A 2 27.57 -2.31 13.12
CA SER A 2 26.26 -2.19 13.76
C SER A 2 25.18 -2.16 12.68
N GLU A 3 24.24 -3.09 12.74
CA GLU A 3 22.99 -3.03 11.99
C GLU A 3 22.23 -1.76 12.42
N GLU A 4 22.34 -0.70 11.63
CA GLU A 4 21.42 0.43 11.73
C GLU A 4 20.03 -0.09 11.38
N GLN A 5 19.24 -0.37 12.42
CA GLN A 5 17.80 -0.59 12.27
C GLN A 5 17.22 0.65 11.57
N LYS A 6 16.96 0.53 10.26
CA LYS A 6 16.27 1.57 9.47
C LYS A 6 14.98 1.90 10.21
N LYS A 7 14.89 3.12 10.75
CA LYS A 7 13.68 3.61 11.42
C LYS A 7 12.52 3.56 10.42
N VAL A 8 11.67 2.53 10.54
CA VAL A 8 10.49 2.38 9.71
C VAL A 8 9.58 3.58 9.97
N HIS A 9 9.25 4.32 8.92
CA HIS A 9 8.42 5.51 9.06
C HIS A 9 7.03 5.12 9.62
N LYS A 10 6.44 5.95 10.49
CA LYS A 10 5.15 5.69 11.18
C LYS A 10 3.98 5.27 10.26
N PHE A 11 4.04 5.66 8.99
CA PHE A 11 3.01 5.35 7.96
C PHE A 11 3.57 4.49 6.83
N SER A 12 4.64 3.72 7.10
CA SER A 12 5.18 2.78 6.13
C SER A 12 4.17 1.66 5.90
N THR A 13 3.95 1.35 4.63
CA THR A 13 3.06 0.30 4.13
C THR A 13 3.75 -0.33 2.93
N THR A 14 3.65 -1.64 2.79
CA THR A 14 4.24 -2.36 1.65
C THR A 14 3.45 -2.07 0.37
N MET A 15 4.02 -2.38 -0.79
CA MET A 15 3.30 -2.27 -2.05
C MET A 15 2.08 -3.20 -2.08
N ASP A 16 2.22 -4.44 -1.62
CA ASP A 16 1.12 -5.41 -1.54
C ASP A 16 -0.02 -4.95 -0.65
N ASP A 17 0.27 -4.37 0.50
CA ASP A 17 -0.76 -3.81 1.38
C ASP A 17 -1.51 -2.64 0.72
N PHE A 18 -0.82 -1.81 -0.07
CA PHE A 18 -1.47 -0.75 -0.81
C PHE A 18 -2.33 -1.30 -1.95
N VAL A 19 -1.88 -2.34 -2.65
CA VAL A 19 -2.69 -3.04 -3.66
C VAL A 19 -3.93 -3.66 -3.02
N ARG A 20 -3.79 -4.34 -1.87
CA ARG A 20 -4.92 -4.88 -1.11
C ARG A 20 -5.94 -3.80 -0.74
N PHE A 21 -5.46 -2.64 -0.29
CA PHE A 21 -6.30 -1.49 -0.02
C PHE A 21 -7.07 -1.02 -1.27
N LEU A 22 -6.39 -0.93 -2.42
CA LEU A 22 -7.01 -0.52 -3.68
C LEU A 22 -8.08 -1.50 -4.16
N VAL A 23 -7.80 -2.81 -4.11
CA VAL A 23 -8.79 -3.84 -4.45
C VAL A 23 -10.00 -3.73 -3.52
N ALA A 24 -9.79 -3.66 -2.21
CA ALA A 24 -10.88 -3.60 -1.24
C ALA A 24 -11.77 -2.34 -1.35
N LYS A 25 -11.23 -1.21 -1.81
CA LYS A 25 -11.95 0.07 -1.87
C LYS A 25 -12.39 0.47 -3.28
N THR A 26 -11.74 -0.07 -4.31
CA THR A 26 -11.85 0.46 -5.67
C THR A 26 -11.79 -0.60 -6.76
N ASP A 27 -12.16 -1.85 -6.47
CA ASP A 27 -12.07 -3.00 -7.39
C ASP A 27 -12.57 -2.71 -8.83
N ASP A 28 -13.70 -2.01 -8.99
CA ASP A 28 -14.26 -1.64 -10.31
C ASP A 28 -14.11 -0.15 -10.66
N SER A 29 -13.09 0.50 -10.13
CA SER A 29 -12.88 1.93 -10.32
C SER A 29 -12.49 2.27 -11.76
N LYS A 30 -13.42 2.84 -12.50
CA LYS A 30 -13.12 3.55 -13.76
C LYS A 30 -12.34 4.84 -13.49
N CYS A 31 -11.41 5.15 -14.38
CA CYS A 31 -10.73 6.43 -14.42
C CYS A 31 -11.76 7.56 -14.64
N PRO A 32 -11.80 8.59 -13.77
CA PRO A 32 -12.74 9.70 -13.94
C PRO A 32 -12.41 10.58 -15.16
N GLY A 33 -11.18 10.50 -15.68
CA GLY A 33 -10.75 11.26 -16.86
C GLY A 33 -11.13 10.62 -18.19
N CYS A 34 -10.94 9.30 -18.34
CA CYS A 34 -11.13 8.61 -19.63
C CYS A 34 -11.99 7.33 -19.56
N GLY A 35 -12.46 6.94 -18.38
CA GLY A 35 -13.28 5.73 -18.18
C GLY A 35 -12.51 4.40 -18.19
N SER A 36 -11.21 4.40 -18.52
CA SER A 36 -10.37 3.18 -18.50
C SER A 36 -10.26 2.57 -17.09
N LYS A 37 -10.07 1.24 -17.02
CA LYS A 37 -9.79 0.50 -15.78
C LYS A 37 -8.31 0.17 -15.60
N SER A 38 -7.45 0.64 -16.52
CA SER A 38 -6.02 0.37 -16.49
C SER A 38 -5.31 1.35 -15.55
N TRP A 39 -4.78 0.83 -14.45
CA TRP A 39 -4.10 1.59 -13.40
C TRP A 39 -2.72 0.98 -13.10
N THR A 40 -1.77 1.84 -12.76
CA THR A 40 -0.43 1.44 -12.30
C THR A 40 -0.13 2.10 -10.96
N VAL A 41 0.44 1.33 -10.02
CA VAL A 41 0.87 1.82 -8.71
C VAL A 41 2.18 2.60 -8.86
N ILE A 42 2.25 3.78 -8.23
CA ILE A 42 3.47 4.56 -8.15
C ILE A 42 4.29 4.02 -6.96
N GLY A 43 5.42 3.37 -7.26
CA GLY A 43 6.26 2.71 -6.27
C GLY A 43 7.53 2.15 -6.90
N SER A 44 8.36 1.50 -6.08
CA SER A 44 9.54 0.77 -6.52
C SER A 44 9.38 -0.69 -6.14
N ASP A 45 9.36 -1.56 -7.14
CA ASP A 45 9.30 -3.01 -6.97
C ASP A 45 10.57 -3.54 -6.28
N GLU A 46 11.73 -2.96 -6.59
CA GLU A 46 13.01 -3.32 -5.96
C GLU A 46 13.03 -3.13 -4.43
N THR A 47 12.32 -2.11 -3.94
CA THR A 47 12.26 -1.80 -2.51
C THR A 47 10.98 -2.30 -1.86
N GLN A 48 10.01 -2.78 -2.63
CA GLN A 48 8.64 -3.08 -2.18
C GLN A 48 7.96 -1.91 -1.44
N MET A 49 8.45 -0.68 -1.67
CA MET A 49 7.95 0.53 -1.04
C MET A 49 7.05 1.29 -1.99
N ALA A 50 5.82 1.55 -1.56
CA ALA A 50 4.94 2.48 -2.25
C ALA A 50 5.55 3.90 -2.21
N TYR A 51 5.59 4.57 -3.36
CA TYR A 51 6.17 5.92 -3.45
C TYR A 51 5.32 6.88 -2.63
N ARG A 52 5.98 7.61 -1.73
CA ARG A 52 5.33 8.54 -0.81
C ARG A 52 5.62 9.97 -1.20
N MET A 53 4.63 10.65 -1.75
CA MET A 53 4.70 12.09 -1.96
C MET A 53 4.48 12.81 -0.63
N VAL A 54 5.41 13.69 -0.25
CA VAL A 54 5.33 14.47 0.99
C VAL A 54 5.18 15.94 0.64
N THR A 55 4.05 16.54 1.01
CA THR A 55 3.74 17.94 0.69
C THR A 55 3.52 18.74 1.97
N PRO A 56 4.21 19.89 2.17
CA PRO A 56 3.92 20.77 3.29
C PRO A 56 2.57 21.47 3.08
N MET A 57 1.74 21.49 4.11
CA MET A 57 0.50 22.27 4.09
C MET A 57 0.81 23.75 4.34
N ARG A 58 0.29 24.62 3.47
CA ARG A 58 0.53 26.07 3.52
C ARG A 58 -0.14 26.75 4.72
N ASP A 59 -1.30 26.27 5.15
CA ASP A 59 -2.21 27.01 6.03
C ASP A 59 -2.24 26.46 7.49
N GLY A 60 -1.22 25.71 7.91
CA GLY A 60 -1.11 25.18 9.27
C GLY A 60 -0.30 26.09 10.21
N PRO A 61 -0.66 26.23 11.51
CA PRO A 61 0.17 26.94 12.49
C PRO A 61 1.54 26.26 12.72
N THR A 62 1.69 25.00 12.27
CA THR A 62 2.94 24.25 12.21
C THR A 62 3.07 23.57 10.84
N PRO A 63 4.28 23.44 10.25
CA PRO A 63 4.48 22.72 9.00
C PRO A 63 4.00 21.28 9.13
N THR A 64 2.81 21.00 8.59
CA THR A 64 2.24 19.66 8.58
C THR A 64 2.53 19.02 7.23
N TYR A 65 3.13 17.84 7.27
CA TYR A 65 3.45 17.08 6.07
C TYR A 65 2.33 16.09 5.77
N LEU A 66 1.67 16.24 4.63
CA LEU A 66 0.76 15.24 4.11
C LEU A 66 1.53 14.24 3.26
N ASN A 67 1.24 12.96 3.51
CA ASN A 67 1.88 11.84 2.88
C ASN A 67 0.86 11.12 2.00
N PHE A 68 1.19 10.86 0.75
CA PHE A 68 0.29 10.22 -0.20
C PHE A 68 0.94 9.03 -0.89
N PHE A 69 0.18 7.96 -1.04
CA PHE A 69 0.41 6.93 -2.05
C PHE A 69 -0.37 7.28 -3.31
N GLY A 70 0.08 6.80 -4.47
CA GLY A 70 -0.52 7.17 -5.74
C GLY A 70 -0.63 6.02 -6.72
N ILE A 71 -1.64 6.12 -7.58
CA ILE A 71 -1.77 5.33 -8.81
C ILE A 71 -1.99 6.31 -9.97
N TYR A 72 -1.61 5.91 -11.18
CA TYR A 72 -1.93 6.68 -12.39
C TYR A 72 -2.66 5.82 -13.42
N CYS A 73 -3.51 6.46 -14.21
CA CYS A 73 -4.18 5.82 -15.32
C CYS A 73 -3.22 5.68 -16.50
N ASN A 74 -3.10 4.48 -17.04
CA ASN A 74 -2.19 4.20 -18.15
C ASN A 74 -2.62 4.86 -19.47
N GLU A 75 -3.90 5.23 -19.61
CA GLU A 75 -4.44 5.80 -20.85
C GLU A 75 -4.35 7.32 -20.90
N CYS A 76 -4.74 8.03 -19.85
CA CYS A 76 -4.83 9.50 -19.85
C CYS A 76 -3.91 10.19 -18.84
N GLY A 77 -3.13 9.43 -18.08
CA GLY A 77 -2.20 9.97 -17.08
C GLY A 77 -2.86 10.54 -15.83
N PHE A 78 -4.18 10.38 -15.63
CA PHE A 78 -4.85 10.84 -14.43
C PHE A 78 -4.24 10.19 -13.18
N VAL A 79 -3.78 11.01 -12.23
CA VAL A 79 -3.19 10.54 -10.97
C VAL A 79 -4.23 10.59 -9.87
N ARG A 80 -4.42 9.46 -9.18
CA ARG A 80 -5.22 9.37 -7.96
C ARG A 80 -4.29 9.22 -6.76
N GLN A 81 -4.51 10.05 -5.75
CA GLN A 81 -3.72 10.06 -4.52
C GLN A 81 -4.57 9.59 -3.33
N HIS A 82 -3.95 8.81 -2.45
CA HIS A 82 -4.54 8.32 -1.21
C HIS A 82 -3.66 8.73 -0.03
N VAL A 83 -4.26 9.33 1.01
CA VAL A 83 -3.52 9.73 2.21
C VAL A 83 -2.94 8.50 2.91
N ALA A 84 -1.62 8.45 3.09
CA ALA A 84 -0.90 7.30 3.64
C ALA A 84 -1.39 6.90 5.03
N ARG A 85 -1.77 7.88 5.88
CA ARG A 85 -2.36 7.61 7.20
C ARG A 85 -3.63 6.75 7.09
N LYS A 86 -4.47 6.98 6.07
CA LYS A 86 -5.73 6.26 5.88
C LYS A 86 -5.50 4.87 5.32
N VAL A 87 -4.53 4.71 4.43
CA VAL A 87 -4.11 3.39 3.95
C VAL A 87 -3.54 2.57 5.11
N LYS A 88 -2.58 3.12 5.87
CA LYS A 88 -1.98 2.42 7.03
C LYS A 88 -3.03 2.01 8.07
N GLN A 89 -3.95 2.91 8.40
CA GLN A 89 -5.05 2.60 9.32
C GLN A 89 -5.86 1.39 8.83
N TRP A 90 -6.22 1.36 7.54
CA TRP A 90 -6.99 0.26 6.98
C TRP A 90 -6.19 -1.06 7.00
N VAL A 91 -4.90 -1.02 6.67
CA VAL A 91 -4.03 -2.21 6.69
C VAL A 91 -3.94 -2.81 8.09
N ASP A 92 -3.79 -1.96 9.11
CA ASP A 92 -3.73 -2.40 10.51
C ASP A 92 -5.05 -3.04 10.98
N GLU A 93 -6.17 -2.56 10.46
CA GLU A 93 -7.51 -3.10 10.73
C GLU A 93 -7.80 -4.39 9.90
N ASN A 94 -6.97 -4.71 8.91
CA ASN A 94 -7.17 -5.82 7.96
C ASN A 94 -5.86 -6.60 7.74
N PRO A 95 -5.31 -7.29 8.76
CA PRO A 95 -4.07 -8.06 8.61
C PRO A 95 -4.23 -9.21 7.60
N VAL A 96 -3.13 -9.63 6.97
CA VAL A 96 -3.09 -10.87 6.18
C VAL A 96 -3.37 -12.03 7.16
N GLN A 97 -4.32 -12.91 6.84
CA GLN A 97 -4.47 -14.15 7.60
C GLN A 97 -3.34 -15.09 7.17
N GLU A 98 -2.41 -15.40 8.07
CA GLU A 98 -1.47 -16.50 7.86
C GLU A 98 -2.29 -17.76 7.62
N GLN A 99 -2.12 -18.36 6.44
CA GLN A 99 -2.60 -19.71 6.20
C GLN A 99 -1.76 -20.61 7.11
N LEU A 100 -2.36 -21.13 8.16
CA LEU A 100 -1.80 -22.26 8.91
C LEU A 100 -1.61 -23.39 7.90
N GLU A 101 -0.38 -23.64 7.48
CA GLU A 101 0.01 -24.86 6.77
C GLU A 101 -0.34 -26.01 7.71
N LEU A 102 -1.49 -26.65 7.46
CA LEU A 102 -1.81 -27.92 8.07
C LEU A 102 -0.80 -28.91 7.46
N GLU A 103 0.30 -29.16 8.16
CA GLU A 103 1.14 -30.32 7.84
C GLU A 103 0.21 -31.54 7.88
N GLU A 104 -0.07 -32.09 6.70
CA GLU A 104 -0.68 -33.42 6.59
C GLU A 104 0.25 -34.36 7.35
N ILE A 105 -0.16 -34.76 8.55
CA ILE A 105 0.42 -35.90 9.24
C ILE A 105 0.20 -37.07 8.28
N SER A 106 1.27 -37.46 7.58
CA SER A 106 1.26 -38.67 6.75
C SER A 106 0.96 -39.85 7.65
N ASP A 107 0.06 -40.74 7.21
CA ASP A 107 -0.35 -41.96 7.92
C ASP A 107 0.81 -42.93 8.24
N ASP A 108 2.05 -42.63 7.82
CA ASP A 108 3.27 -43.41 8.09
C ASP A 108 3.79 -43.29 9.55
N ASP A 109 3.26 -42.36 10.37
CA ASP A 109 3.63 -42.22 11.79
C ASP A 109 2.73 -43.03 12.76
N LEU A 110 1.87 -43.91 12.22
CA LEU A 110 0.95 -44.77 13.02
C LEU A 110 1.32 -46.27 13.06
N GLU A 111 2.57 -46.66 12.79
CA GLU A 111 3.06 -48.03 13.05
C GLU A 111 3.83 -48.19 14.36
#